data_AF-A0A962LR28-F1
#
_entry.id   AF-A0A962LR28-F1
#
_cell.length_a   1.000
_cell.length_b   1.000
_cell.length_c   1.000
_cell.angle_alpha   90.00
_cell.angle_beta   90.00
_cell.angle_gamma   90.00
#
_symmetry.space_group_name_H-M   'P 1'
#
loop_
_entity.id
_entity.type
_entity.pdbx_description
1 polymer ?
#
loop_
_entity_poly.entity_id
_entity_poly.type
_entity_poly.pdbx_seq_one_letter_code
_entity_poly.pdbx_strand_id
1 'polypeptide(L)'
;MAGLHMIRRSLRKMLWSVMLRAELLRVLCCAAIILVQGAAIAQASGATEFPAMGRDYDAAVVCSGFGGISLGSTAMANMTAVAHRYGAADLAFLVVPLVCAFFI
;
A
#
# COMPACT_ATOMS: atom_id res chain seq x y z
N MET A 1 34.48 4.80 42.18
CA MET A 1 34.14 4.54 40.75
C MET A 1 32.91 3.63 40.52
N ALA A 2 32.42 2.89 41.52
CA ALA A 2 31.25 2.01 41.36
C ALA A 2 29.90 2.73 41.12
N GLY A 3 29.69 3.92 41.72
CA GLY A 3 28.44 4.69 41.57
C GLY A 3 28.17 5.14 40.12
N LEU A 4 29.20 5.59 39.39
CA LEU A 4 29.08 6.02 38.00
C LEU A 4 28.75 4.84 37.06
N HIS A 5 29.27 3.65 37.35
CA HIS A 5 28.93 2.42 36.62
C HIS A 5 27.48 2.00 36.85
N MET A 6 26.97 2.15 38.08
CA MET A 6 25.58 1.82 38.42
C MET A 6 24.60 2.79 37.74
N ILE A 7 24.89 4.09 37.76
CA ILE A 7 24.10 5.12 37.09
C ILE A 7 24.06 4.89 35.56
N ARG A 8 25.21 4.58 34.93
CA ARG A 8 25.26 4.26 33.49
C ARG A 8 24.46 3.00 33.12
N ARG A 9 24.41 1.99 34.00
CA ARG A 9 23.58 0.78 33.77
C ARG A 9 22.10 1.08 33.89
N SER A 10 21.69 1.94 34.83
CA SER A 10 20.29 2.35 34.99
C SER A 10 19.80 3.19 33.81
N LEU A 11 20.58 4.20 33.39
CA LEU A 11 20.28 5.03 32.22
C LEU A 11 20.18 4.19 30.93
N ARG A 12 21.05 3.21 30.75
CA ARG A 12 21.00 2.30 29.58
C ARG A 12 19.68 1.52 29.53
N LYS A 13 19.21 0.98 30.65
CA LYS A 13 17.92 0.26 30.71
C LYS A 13 16.72 1.17 30.43
N MET A 14 16.80 2.42 30.89
CA MET A 14 15.78 3.44 30.62
C MET A 14 15.74 3.81 29.13
N LEU A 15 16.90 4.02 28.51
CA LEU A 15 17.03 4.27 27.07
C LEU A 15 16.49 3.09 26.24
N TRP A 16 16.85 1.86 26.58
CA TRP A 16 16.32 0.67 25.90
C TRP A 16 14.79 0.57 25.99
N SER A 17 14.22 0.86 27.16
CA SER A 17 12.76 0.84 27.35
C SER A 17 12.05 1.91 26.52
N VAL A 18 12.64 3.11 26.42
CA VAL A 18 12.08 4.22 25.63
C VAL A 18 12.22 3.95 24.13
N MET A 19 13.35 3.42 23.67
CA MET A 19 13.56 3.04 22.26
C MET A 19 12.58 1.95 21.84
N LEU A 20 12.39 0.90 22.66
CA LEU A 20 11.45 -0.18 22.34
C LEU A 20 10.00 0.31 22.22
N ARG A 21 9.58 1.22 23.12
CA ARG A 21 8.24 1.84 23.07
C ARG A 21 8.07 2.73 21.84
N ALA A 22 9.10 3.48 21.46
CA ALA A 22 9.07 4.33 20.27
C ALA A 22 8.95 3.51 18.97
N GLU A 23 9.70 2.41 18.86
CA GLU A 23 9.62 1.53 17.68
C GLU A 23 8.26 0.83 17.57
N LEU A 24 7.68 0.38 18.70
CA LEU A 24 6.30 -0.15 18.72
C LEU A 24 5.29 0.88 18.21
N LEU A 25 5.38 2.12 18.70
CA LEU A 25 4.50 3.20 18.24
C LEU A 25 4.66 3.47 16.74
N ARG A 26 5.89 3.46 16.23
CA ARG A 26 6.17 3.64 14.79
C ARG A 26 5.52 2.55 13.95
N VAL A 27 5.66 1.28 14.34
CA VAL A 27 5.04 0.16 13.63
C VAL A 27 3.52 0.27 13.64
N LEU A 28 2.92 0.62 14.77
CA LEU A 28 1.47 0.82 14.88
C LEU A 28 0.99 1.99 14.00
N CYS A 29 1.71 3.10 13.97
CA CYS A 29 1.40 4.23 13.09
C CYS A 29 1.53 3.85 11.61
N CYS A 30 2.59 3.16 11.20
CA CYS A 30 2.76 2.68 9.83
C CYS A 30 1.63 1.72 9.43
N ALA A 31 1.27 0.78 10.30
CA ALA A 31 0.16 -0.12 10.06
C ALA A 31 -1.18 0.63 9.90
N ALA A 32 -1.44 1.62 10.76
CA ALA A 32 -2.63 2.45 10.65
C ALA A 32 -2.69 3.22 9.32
N ILE A 33 -1.56 3.81 8.88
CA ILE A 33 -1.48 4.52 7.59
C ILE A 33 -1.77 3.57 6.42
N ILE A 34 -1.18 2.38 6.42
CA ILE A 34 -1.41 1.39 5.36
C ILE A 34 -2.88 0.95 5.32
N LEU A 35 -3.50 0.73 6.48
CA LEU A 35 -4.91 0.34 6.55
C LEU A 35 -5.84 1.46 6.06
N VAL A 36 -5.57 2.71 6.45
CA VAL A 36 -6.36 3.87 6.00
C VAL A 36 -6.20 4.08 4.50
N GLN A 37 -4.97 4.02 3.98
CA GLN A 37 -4.70 4.09 2.54
C GLN A 37 -5.42 2.96 1.78
N GLY A 38 -5.29 1.72 2.23
CA GLY A 38 -5.95 0.57 1.60
C GLY A 38 -7.49 0.71 1.58
N ALA A 39 -8.08 1.21 2.67
CA ALA A 39 -9.51 1.48 2.73
C ALA A 39 -9.94 2.58 1.77
N ALA A 40 -9.18 3.68 1.69
CA ALA A 40 -9.47 4.79 0.78
C ALA A 40 -9.39 4.36 -0.69
N ILE A 41 -8.36 3.59 -1.05
CA ILE A 41 -8.20 3.01 -2.40
C ILE A 41 -9.38 2.08 -2.73
N ALA A 42 -9.74 1.17 -1.82
CA ALA A 42 -10.86 0.25 -2.05
C ALA A 42 -12.20 0.99 -2.22
N GLN A 43 -12.41 2.07 -1.46
CA GLN A 43 -13.59 2.93 -1.58
C GLN A 43 -13.63 3.67 -2.93
N ALA A 44 -12.53 4.32 -3.32
CA ALA A 44 -12.42 5.02 -4.59
C ALA A 44 -12.66 4.05 -5.76
N SER A 45 -11.99 2.90 -5.76
CA SER A 45 -12.10 1.93 -6.85
C SER A 45 -13.45 1.25 -6.92
N GLY A 46 -14.08 0.95 -5.78
CA GLY A 46 -15.41 0.36 -5.77
C GLY A 46 -16.54 1.36 -6.08
N ALA A 47 -16.45 2.60 -5.59
CA ALA A 47 -17.55 3.57 -5.65
C ALA A 47 -17.45 4.55 -6.82
N THR A 48 -16.24 4.83 -7.30
CA THR A 48 -15.98 5.85 -8.33
C THR A 48 -15.44 5.25 -9.60
N GLU A 49 -14.27 4.60 -9.58
CA GLU A 49 -13.63 4.11 -10.81
C GLU A 49 -14.38 2.95 -11.47
N PHE A 50 -14.76 1.91 -10.69
CA PHE A 50 -15.43 0.73 -11.24
C PHE A 50 -16.80 1.07 -11.87
N PRO A 51 -17.67 1.90 -11.26
CA PRO A 51 -18.88 2.37 -11.91
C PRO A 51 -18.62 3.27 -13.13
N ALA A 52 -17.59 4.11 -13.10
CA ALA A 52 -17.28 5.02 -14.21
C ALA A 52 -16.82 4.27 -15.47
N MET A 53 -16.17 3.11 -15.31
CA MET A 53 -15.68 2.28 -16.42
C MET A 53 -16.70 1.28 -16.98
N GLY A 54 -17.95 1.29 -16.50
CA GLY A 54 -19.02 0.42 -17.03
C GLY A 54 -19.18 -0.92 -16.32
N ARG A 55 -18.45 -1.15 -15.22
CA ARG A 55 -18.60 -2.33 -14.32
C ARG A 55 -18.38 -3.69 -14.99
N ASP A 56 -17.52 -3.75 -16.01
CA ASP A 56 -17.12 -4.98 -16.68
C ASP A 56 -15.84 -5.58 -16.08
N TYR A 57 -15.42 -6.73 -16.63
CA TYR A 57 -14.22 -7.41 -16.14
C TYR A 57 -12.95 -6.60 -16.42
N ASP A 58 -12.85 -5.95 -17.58
CA ASP A 58 -11.72 -5.07 -17.90
C ASP A 58 -11.65 -3.90 -16.90
N ALA A 59 -12.77 -3.27 -16.53
CA ALA A 59 -12.81 -2.28 -15.46
C ALA A 59 -12.29 -2.82 -14.12
N ALA A 60 -12.64 -4.05 -13.75
CA ALA A 60 -12.14 -4.68 -12.53
C ALA A 60 -10.62 -4.88 -12.57
N VAL A 61 -10.07 -5.28 -13.72
CA VAL A 61 -8.62 -5.42 -13.92
C VAL A 61 -7.93 -4.06 -13.86
N VAL A 62 -8.47 -3.03 -14.52
CA VAL A 62 -7.92 -1.67 -14.44
C VAL A 62 -7.94 -1.13 -13.00
N CYS A 63 -9.03 -1.32 -12.26
CA CYS A 63 -9.13 -0.94 -10.84
C CYS A 63 -8.07 -1.65 -9.98
N SER A 64 -7.78 -2.93 -10.26
CA SER A 64 -6.71 -3.66 -9.57
C SER A 64 -5.32 -3.05 -9.80
N GLY A 65 -5.08 -2.55 -11.01
CA GLY A 65 -3.88 -1.80 -11.38
C GLY A 65 -3.80 -0.46 -10.65
N PHE A 66 -4.91 0.25 -10.54
CA PHE A 66 -5.02 1.53 -9.83
C PHE A 66 -4.63 1.40 -8.35
N GLY A 67 -5.08 0.33 -7.70
CA GLY A 67 -4.64 0.01 -6.33
C GLY A 67 -3.14 -0.29 -6.25
N GLY A 68 -2.55 -0.89 -7.29
CA GLY A 68 -1.10 -1.13 -7.39
C GLY A 68 -0.26 0.12 -7.57
N ILE A 69 -0.78 1.13 -8.29
CA ILE A 69 -0.16 2.46 -8.40
C ILE A 69 -0.28 3.23 -7.08
N SER A 70 -1.41 3.07 -6.39
CA SER A 70 -1.68 3.79 -5.15
C SER A 70 -0.87 3.26 -3.96
N LEU A 71 -0.52 1.97 -3.97
CA LEU A 71 0.33 1.33 -2.97
C LEU A 71 1.83 1.37 -3.35
N GLY A 72 2.18 1.72 -4.59
CA GLY A 72 3.55 1.70 -5.09
C GLY A 72 3.63 1.76 -6.63
N SER A 73 4.64 1.14 -7.23
CA SER A 73 4.76 1.06 -8.71
C SER A 73 4.51 -0.37 -9.20
N THR A 74 3.44 -1.00 -8.70
CA THR A 74 3.14 -2.43 -8.94
C THR A 74 1.84 -2.64 -9.72
N ALA A 75 1.42 -1.66 -10.52
CA ALA A 75 0.20 -1.69 -11.32
C ALA A 75 0.09 -2.95 -12.19
N MET A 76 1.13 -3.18 -13.00
CA MET A 76 1.18 -4.33 -13.92
C MET A 76 1.20 -5.66 -13.18
N ALA A 77 1.88 -5.73 -12.02
CA ALA A 77 1.89 -6.94 -11.20
C ALA A 77 0.49 -7.26 -10.66
N ASN A 78 -0.28 -6.25 -10.25
CA ASN A 78 -1.64 -6.45 -9.78
C ASN A 78 -2.60 -6.84 -10.93
N MET A 79 -2.55 -6.12 -12.05
CA MET A 79 -3.38 -6.43 -13.22
C MET A 79 -3.12 -7.85 -13.72
N THR A 80 -1.84 -8.26 -13.77
CA THR A 80 -1.45 -9.62 -14.21
C THR A 80 -1.86 -10.67 -13.19
N ALA A 81 -1.80 -10.40 -11.88
CA ALA A 81 -2.29 -11.33 -10.87
C ALA A 81 -3.80 -11.59 -10.99
N VAL A 82 -4.60 -10.56 -11.27
CA VAL A 82 -6.05 -10.71 -11.50
C VAL A 82 -6.31 -11.44 -12.81
N ALA A 83 -5.63 -11.06 -13.90
CA ALA A 83 -5.81 -11.70 -15.20
C ALA A 83 -5.39 -13.19 -15.16
N HIS A 84 -4.30 -13.52 -14.46
CA HIS A 84 -3.86 -14.90 -14.29
C HIS A 84 -4.89 -15.76 -13.54
N ARG A 85 -5.70 -15.17 -12.66
CA ARG A 85 -6.68 -15.90 -11.84
C ARG A 85 -8.07 -15.97 -12.47
N TYR A 86 -8.47 -14.97 -13.24
CA TYR A 86 -9.85 -14.82 -13.73
C TYR A 86 -9.99 -14.78 -15.27
N GLY A 87 -8.89 -14.73 -16.02
CA GLY A 87 -8.90 -14.73 -17.48
C GLY A 87 -8.16 -13.52 -18.09
N ALA A 88 -7.86 -13.57 -19.38
CA ALA A 88 -7.18 -12.46 -20.05
C ALA A 88 -8.08 -11.20 -20.13
N ALA A 89 -7.45 -10.03 -20.06
CA ALA A 89 -8.07 -8.71 -20.07
C ALA A 89 -7.37 -7.81 -21.09
N ASP A 90 -7.45 -8.18 -22.37
CA ASP A 90 -6.62 -7.61 -23.43
C ASP A 90 -6.85 -6.11 -23.62
N LEU A 91 -8.08 -5.64 -23.44
CA LEU A 91 -8.39 -4.20 -23.53
C LEU A 91 -7.78 -3.42 -22.37
N ALA A 92 -7.83 -3.95 -21.14
CA ALA A 92 -7.22 -3.31 -19.98
C ALA A 92 -5.70 -3.14 -20.16
N PHE A 93 -5.02 -4.19 -20.64
CA PHE A 93 -3.56 -4.16 -20.86
C PHE A 93 -3.12 -3.30 -22.03
N LEU A 94 -4.01 -3.03 -22.99
CA LEU A 94 -3.74 -2.11 -24.10
C LEU A 94 -4.02 -0.65 -23.70
N VAL A 95 -5.19 -0.39 -23.10
CA VAL A 95 -5.66 0.97 -22.82
C VAL A 95 -4.86 1.63 -21.71
N VAL A 96 -4.55 0.92 -20.62
CA VAL A 96 -3.87 1.53 -19.45
C VAL A 96 -2.50 2.13 -19.81
N PRO A 97 -1.58 1.41 -20.48
CA PRO A 97 -0.29 1.99 -20.87
C PRO A 97 -0.43 3.13 -21.89
N LEU A 98 -1.38 3.05 -22.82
CA LEU A 98 -1.63 4.13 -23.78
C LEU A 98 -2.10 5.39 -23.07
N VAL A 99 -3.03 5.27 -22.13
CA VAL A 99 -3.51 6.42 -21.34
C VAL A 99 -2.35 7.04 -20.54
N CYS A 100 -1.54 6.21 -19.87
CA CYS A 100 -0.38 6.68 -19.13
C CYS A 100 0.69 7.34 -20.02
N ALA A 101 0.90 6.85 -21.25
CA ALA A 101 1.93 7.38 -22.14
C ALA A 101 1.52 8.68 -22.84
N PHE A 102 0.22 8.90 -23.06
CA PHE A 102 -0.28 10.04 -23.84
C PHE A 102 -0.97 11.13 -23.01
N PHE A 103 -1.50 10.82 -21.83
CA PHE A 103 -2.33 11.76 -21.05
C PHE A 103 -1.76 12.12 -19.66
N ILE A 104 -0.68 11.47 -19.23
CA ILE A 104 0.02 11.72 -17.95
C ILE A 104 1.46 12.11 -18.25
#